data_AF-A0A661HH21-F1
#
_entry.id   AF-A0A661HH21-F1
#
_cell.length_a   1.000
_cell.length_b   1.000
_cell.length_c   1.000
_cell.angle_alpha   90.00
_cell.angle_beta   90.00
_cell.angle_gamma   90.00
#
_symmetry.space_group_name_H-M   'P 1'
#
loop_
_entity.id
_entity.type
_entity.pdbx_description
1 polymer ?
#
loop_
_entity_poly.entity_id
_entity_poly.type
_entity_poly.pdbx_seq_one_letter_code
_entity_poly.pdbx_strand_id
1 'polypeptide(L)'
;MATKSLDETLEERGTVYGDFEGNLYLRQQMMAAINARYEAVNGKDLSNEQRHLFQDVIAKLARLAATPDHLDSWHDLAGYATLIEEVVQNEKR
;
A
#
# COMPACT_ATOMS: atom_id res chain seq x y z
N MET A 1 -19.24 22.09 -15.14
CA MET A 1 -19.52 21.05 -14.12
C MET A 1 -19.03 21.61 -12.80
N ALA A 2 -19.85 21.58 -11.74
CA ALA A 2 -19.38 22.02 -10.42
C ALA A 2 -18.35 21.01 -9.91
N THR A 3 -17.17 21.47 -9.54
CA THR A 3 -16.14 20.64 -8.90
C THR A 3 -16.63 20.30 -7.49
N LYS A 4 -16.65 19.00 -7.18
CA LYS A 4 -16.97 18.50 -5.85
C LYS A 4 -16.02 19.08 -4.80
N SER A 5 -16.52 19.37 -3.61
CA SER A 5 -15.67 19.86 -2.52
C SER A 5 -14.74 18.75 -1.98
N LEU A 6 -13.69 19.18 -1.27
CA LEU A 6 -12.78 18.25 -0.60
C LEU A 6 -13.51 17.40 0.44
N ASP A 7 -14.36 18.03 1.25
CA ASP A 7 -15.07 17.36 2.35
C ASP A 7 -16.02 16.29 1.83
N GLU A 8 -16.81 16.59 0.79
CA GLU A 8 -17.68 15.59 0.15
C GLU A 8 -16.85 14.43 -0.45
N THR A 9 -15.63 14.69 -0.92
CA THR A 9 -14.73 13.65 -1.43
C THR A 9 -14.17 12.78 -0.32
N LEU A 10 -13.84 13.37 0.83
CA LEU A 10 -13.38 12.63 2.00
C LEU A 10 -14.49 11.77 2.60
N GLU A 11 -15.72 12.30 2.68
CA GLU A 11 -16.87 11.57 3.20
C GLU A 11 -17.20 10.34 2.34
N GLU A 12 -17.34 10.51 1.02
CA GLU A 12 -17.58 9.37 0.11
C GLU A 12 -16.46 8.34 0.13
N ARG A 13 -15.20 8.75 0.31
CA ARG A 13 -14.10 7.79 0.43
C ARG A 13 -14.08 7.10 1.78
N GLY A 14 -14.47 7.79 2.85
CA GLY A 14 -14.59 7.22 4.18
C GLY A 14 -15.65 6.12 4.26
N THR A 15 -16.77 6.27 3.55
CA THR A 15 -17.81 5.23 3.49
C THR A 15 -17.37 3.99 2.72
N VAL A 16 -16.48 4.14 1.73
CA VAL A 16 -15.99 3.04 0.89
C VAL A 16 -14.76 2.34 1.50
N TYR A 17 -13.77 3.10 1.94
CA TYR A 17 -12.47 2.58 2.37
C TYR A 17 -12.31 2.51 3.89
N GLY A 18 -13.29 3.00 4.65
CA GLY A 18 -13.18 3.20 6.09
C GLY A 18 -12.43 4.49 6.43
N ASP A 19 -12.29 4.74 7.73
CA ASP A 19 -11.62 5.93 8.22
C ASP A 19 -10.09 5.88 8.03
N PHE A 20 -9.46 7.05 8.12
CA PHE A 20 -8.03 7.21 7.92
C PHE A 20 -7.20 6.50 8.99
N GLU A 21 -7.65 6.49 10.26
CA GLU A 21 -6.91 5.92 11.38
C GLU A 21 -6.87 4.39 11.29
N GLY A 22 -7.99 3.75 10.95
CA GLY A 22 -8.09 2.31 10.71
C GLY A 22 -7.19 1.87 9.55
N ASN A 23 -7.20 2.63 8.45
CA ASN A 23 -6.29 2.40 7.33
C ASN A 23 -4.83 2.54 7.75
N LEU A 24 -4.49 3.59 8.49
CA LEU A 24 -3.13 3.84 8.99
C LEU A 24 -2.67 2.70 9.90
N TYR A 25 -3.51 2.27 10.84
CA TYR A 25 -3.23 1.17 11.75
C TYR A 25 -2.96 -0.14 10.98
N LEU A 26 -3.84 -0.49 10.04
CA LEU A 26 -3.69 -1.69 9.22
C LEU A 26 -2.35 -1.68 8.44
N ARG A 27 -1.99 -0.54 7.84
CA ARG A 27 -0.71 -0.40 7.11
C ARG A 27 0.50 -0.53 8.02
N GLN A 28 0.44 0.03 9.23
CA GLN A 28 1.52 -0.11 10.23
C GLN A 28 1.71 -1.57 10.65
N GLN A 29 0.61 -2.29 10.91
CA GLN A 29 0.66 -3.70 11.31
C GLN A 29 1.26 -4.58 10.19
N MET A 30 0.89 -4.35 8.93
CA MET A 30 1.49 -5.05 7.80
C MET A 30 2.99 -4.78 7.70
N MET A 31 3.42 -3.53 7.80
CA MET A 31 4.84 -3.18 7.71
C MET A 31 5.65 -3.75 8.88
N ALA A 32 5.08 -3.78 10.08
CA ALA A 32 5.69 -4.40 11.26
C ALA A 32 5.94 -5.90 11.05
N ALA A 33 4.95 -6.62 10.51
CA ALA A 33 5.10 -8.05 10.20
C ALA A 33 6.19 -8.31 9.15
N ILE A 34 6.28 -7.46 8.11
CA ILE A 34 7.33 -7.55 7.09
C ILE A 34 8.71 -7.28 7.68
N ASN A 35 8.86 -6.22 8.47
CA ASN A 35 10.13 -5.88 9.13
C ASN A 35 10.60 -7.05 10.02
N ALA A 36 9.72 -7.57 10.89
CA ALA A 36 10.05 -8.67 11.79
C ALA A 36 10.46 -9.94 11.02
N ARG A 37 9.77 -10.24 9.91
CA ARG A 37 10.14 -11.38 9.06
C ARG A 37 11.50 -11.17 8.40
N TYR A 38 11.76 -9.99 7.87
CA TYR A 38 13.02 -9.70 7.18
C TYR A 38 14.21 -9.73 8.14
N GLU A 39 14.08 -9.13 9.32
CA GLU A 39 15.09 -9.15 10.37
C GLU A 39 15.39 -10.58 10.83
N ALA A 40 14.37 -11.39 11.12
CA ALA A 40 14.55 -12.77 11.55
C ALA A 40 15.29 -13.65 10.52
N VAL A 41 15.18 -13.33 9.22
CA VAL A 41 15.83 -14.09 8.14
C VAL A 41 17.24 -13.57 7.84
N ASN A 42 17.44 -12.24 7.88
CA ASN A 42 18.64 -11.60 7.36
C ASN A 42 19.56 -11.03 8.45
N GLY A 43 19.10 -10.98 9.71
CA GLY A 43 19.84 -10.41 10.84
C GLY A 43 20.05 -8.90 10.73
N LYS A 44 19.22 -8.20 9.93
CA LYS A 44 19.29 -6.76 9.69
C LYS A 44 17.95 -6.19 9.24
N ASP A 45 17.81 -4.87 9.36
CA ASP A 45 16.65 -4.12 8.88
C ASP A 45 16.60 -3.99 7.35
N LEU A 46 15.39 -3.76 6.84
CA LEU A 46 15.17 -3.28 5.47
C LEU A 46 15.82 -1.91 5.28
N SER A 47 16.37 -1.66 4.09
CA SER A 47 16.75 -0.29 3.72
C SER A 47 15.51 0.61 3.58
N ASN A 48 15.74 1.93 3.57
CA ASN A 48 14.64 2.90 3.38
C ASN A 48 13.93 2.69 2.04
N GLU A 49 14.70 2.40 0.99
CA GLU A 49 14.22 2.12 -0.36
C GLU A 49 13.37 0.85 -0.36
N GLN A 50 13.86 -0.25 0.22
CA GLN A 50 13.10 -1.50 0.30
C GLN A 50 11.80 -1.32 1.09
N ARG A 51 11.84 -0.58 2.21
CA ARG A 51 10.66 -0.26 3.01
C ARG A 51 9.64 0.53 2.19
N HIS A 52 10.07 1.48 1.37
CA HIS A 52 9.18 2.26 0.50
C HIS A 52 8.45 1.37 -0.52
N LEU A 53 9.16 0.44 -1.16
CA LEU A 53 8.56 -0.51 -2.11
C LEU A 53 7.44 -1.34 -1.44
N PHE A 54 7.67 -1.81 -0.22
CA PHE A 54 6.62 -2.51 0.55
C PHE A 54 5.45 -1.59 0.94
N GLN A 55 5.71 -0.33 1.30
CA GLN A 55 4.67 0.62 1.68
C GLN A 55 3.71 0.94 0.53
N ASP A 56 4.18 0.94 -0.71
CA ASP A 56 3.36 1.13 -1.91
C ASP A 56 2.40 -0.05 -2.12
N VAL A 57 2.91 -1.28 -2.02
CA VAL A 57 2.09 -2.50 -2.09
C VAL A 57 1.08 -2.54 -0.94
N ILE A 58 1.52 -2.26 0.29
CA ILE A 58 0.66 -2.19 1.48
C ILE A 58 -0.45 -1.15 1.29
N ALA A 59 -0.20 -0.03 0.62
CA ALA A 59 -1.23 0.98 0.33
C ALA A 59 -2.39 0.40 -0.50
N LYS A 60 -2.07 -0.42 -1.50
CA LYS A 60 -3.05 -1.07 -2.37
C LYS A 60 -3.78 -2.19 -1.64
N LEU A 61 -3.07 -3.00 -0.85
CA LEU A 61 -3.66 -4.05 -0.02
C LEU A 61 -4.63 -3.47 1.03
N ALA A 62 -4.29 -2.34 1.65
CA ALA A 62 -5.19 -1.69 2.62
C ALA A 62 -6.50 -1.22 1.96
N ARG A 63 -6.46 -0.69 0.73
CA ARG A 63 -7.67 -0.36 -0.02
C ARG A 63 -8.48 -1.61 -0.39
N LEU A 64 -7.80 -2.65 -0.89
CA LEU A 64 -8.43 -3.92 -1.26
C LEU A 64 -9.10 -4.63 -0.08
N ALA A 65 -8.59 -4.44 1.14
CA ALA A 65 -9.22 -4.98 2.34
C ALA A 65 -10.64 -4.44 2.56
N ALA A 66 -10.93 -3.22 2.10
CA ALA A 66 -12.26 -2.63 2.15
C ALA A 66 -13.10 -2.93 0.90
N THR A 67 -12.46 -3.07 -0.27
CA THR A 67 -13.14 -3.27 -1.57
C THR A 67 -12.57 -4.46 -2.36
N PRO A 68 -12.69 -5.69 -1.85
CA PRO A 68 -12.06 -6.87 -2.48
C PRO A 68 -12.64 -7.22 -3.85
N ASP A 69 -13.90 -6.87 -4.10
CA ASP A 69 -14.59 -7.14 -5.38
C ASP A 69 -14.34 -6.06 -6.44
N HIS A 70 -13.58 -5.00 -6.10
CA HIS A 70 -13.26 -3.92 -7.03
C HIS A 70 -12.06 -4.29 -7.91
N LEU A 71 -12.34 -4.83 -9.11
CA LEU A 71 -11.33 -5.36 -10.04
C LEU A 71 -10.21 -4.36 -10.38
N ASP A 72 -10.54 -3.08 -10.57
CA ASP A 72 -9.55 -2.05 -10.91
C ASP A 72 -8.49 -1.90 -9.80
N SER A 73 -8.85 -2.15 -8.54
CA SER A 73 -7.88 -2.11 -7.43
C SER A 73 -6.87 -3.27 -7.49
N TRP A 74 -7.25 -4.43 -8.03
CA TRP A 74 -6.32 -5.52 -8.29
C TRP A 74 -5.41 -5.21 -9.48
N HIS A 75 -5.95 -4.57 -10.53
CA HIS A 75 -5.15 -4.14 -11.68
C HIS A 75 -4.09 -3.10 -11.27
N ASP A 76 -4.47 -2.15 -10.42
CA ASP A 76 -3.56 -1.19 -9.79
C ASP A 76 -2.44 -1.88 -9.00
N LEU A 77 -2.77 -2.89 -8.20
CA LEU A 77 -1.78 -3.66 -7.43
C LEU A 77 -0.78 -4.36 -8.36
N ALA A 78 -1.27 -4.98 -9.44
CA ALA A 78 -0.42 -5.61 -10.44
C ALA A 78 0.52 -4.60 -11.11
N GLY A 79 0.01 -3.43 -11.50
CA GLY A 79 0.83 -2.37 -12.10
C GLY A 79 1.94 -1.88 -11.16
N TYR A 80 1.65 -1.67 -9.88
CA TYR A 80 2.67 -1.30 -8.89
C TYR A 80 3.72 -2.40 -8.69
N ALA A 81 3.29 -3.66 -8.64
CA ALA A 81 4.23 -4.78 -8.53
C ALA A 81 5.18 -4.85 -9.75
N THR A 82 4.68 -4.59 -10.96
CA THR A 82 5.51 -4.51 -12.18
C THR A 82 6.54 -3.38 -12.09
N LEU A 83 6.13 -2.17 -11.69
CA LEU A 83 7.06 -1.04 -11.55
C LEU A 83 8.14 -1.31 -10.48
N ILE A 84 7.76 -1.95 -9.37
CA ILE A 84 8.72 -2.36 -8.32
C ILE A 84 9.72 -3.38 -8.87
N GLU A 85 9.26 -4.35 -9.65
CA GLU A 85 10.13 -5.33 -10.29
C GLU A 85 11.18 -4.64 -11.18
N GLU A 86 10.76 -3.68 -12.02
CA GLU A 86 11.67 -2.91 -12.87
C GLU A 86 12.72 -2.14 -12.07
N VAL A 87 12.32 -1.49 -10.96
CA VAL A 87 13.25 -0.81 -10.05
C VAL A 87 14.28 -1.77 -9.49
N VAL A 88 13.84 -2.91 -8.93
CA VAL A 88 14.72 -3.91 -8.33
C VAL A 88 15.66 -4.55 -9.37
N GLN A 89 15.20 -4.74 -10.60
CA GLN A 89 16.05 -5.24 -11.68
C GLN A 89 17.14 -4.22 -12.06
N ASN A 90 16.81 -2.93 -12.09
CA ASN A 90 17.76 -1.87 -12.42
C ASN A 90 18.80 -1.64 -11.31
N GLU A 91 18.44 -1.77 -10.04
CA GLU A 91 19.39 -1.68 -8.91
C GLU A 91 20.44 -2.80 -8.90
N LYS A 92 20.14 -3.94 -9.54
CA LYS A 92 21.04 -5.10 -9.61
C LYS A 92 22.03 -5.06 -10.77
N ARG A 93 21.92 -4.08 -11.67
CA ARG A 93 22.83 -3.89 -12.82
C ARG A 93 23.99 -3.00 -12.43
#